data_AF-A0A5C6F1B8-F1
#
_entry.id   AF-A0A5C6F1B8-F1
#
_cell.length_a   1.000
_cell.length_b   1.000
_cell.length_c   1.000
_cell.angle_alpha   90.00
_cell.angle_beta   90.00
_cell.angle_gamma   90.00
#
_symmetry.space_group_name_H-M   'P 1'
#
loop_
_entity.id
_entity.type
_entity.pdbx_description
1 polymer ?
#
loop_
_entity_poly.entity_id
_entity_poly.type
_entity_poly.pdbx_seq_one_letter_code
_entity_poly.pdbx_strand_id
1 'polypeptide(L)'
;MATSARESDLENHTNNEKSEPSTVHASYVGEMLHGPRWRWVRANRLARKLEMKSDLQDDEFTLSAARWLQTSKDGHVTHRHTTEHDFTGAVEIHENAELRLQVEARLLSKQPTERIAALSNVSSHAVETYIQLFFDVIGKMNARSWIASHVFDGHNGEPVSLTSVILQNSYRGGPIVCEHYLVHYRFVGVGIHHDMSTEVGRQRVQLELDFQSFQPMQNLSLRQVSALHQLGSDEEFSRPTTGGLRFETDQRVLDELAHWVLHDHQESQIKTDDGFEEIEKCWPSPEDVA
;
A
#
# COMPACT_ATOMS: atom_id res chain seq x y z
N MET A 1 -48.86 -27.43 70.07
CA MET A 1 -47.64 -27.70 69.28
C MET A 1 -47.41 -26.49 68.40
N ALA A 2 -46.26 -25.86 68.58
CA ALA A 2 -45.97 -24.48 68.22
C ALA A 2 -45.27 -24.35 66.85
N THR A 3 -45.64 -23.27 66.14
CA THR A 3 -44.83 -22.37 65.30
C THR A 3 -43.74 -22.93 64.36
N SER A 4 -43.81 -22.60 63.07
CA SER A 4 -43.14 -21.39 62.55
C SER A 4 -43.09 -21.39 61.02
N ALA A 5 -43.66 -20.35 60.43
CA ALA A 5 -43.47 -19.96 59.04
C ALA A 5 -42.01 -19.55 58.77
N ARG A 6 -41.55 -19.75 57.54
CA ARG A 6 -40.30 -19.17 57.02
C ARG A 6 -40.55 -18.67 55.61
N GLU A 7 -40.91 -17.39 55.54
CA GLU A 7 -40.83 -16.55 54.35
C GLU A 7 -39.37 -16.49 53.89
N SER A 8 -39.15 -16.73 52.60
CA SER A 8 -37.86 -16.58 51.93
C SER A 8 -37.95 -15.37 51.01
N ASP A 9 -37.29 -14.30 51.44
CA ASP A 9 -37.15 -13.03 50.75
C ASP A 9 -36.41 -13.21 49.42
N LEU A 10 -37.11 -12.91 48.31
CA LEU A 10 -36.52 -12.72 46.99
C LEU A 10 -36.15 -11.24 46.84
N GLU A 11 -34.91 -10.89 47.18
CA GLU A 11 -34.35 -9.58 46.86
C GLU A 11 -33.92 -9.55 45.38
N ASN A 12 -34.72 -8.86 44.57
CA ASN A 12 -34.39 -8.46 43.20
C ASN A 12 -33.33 -7.35 43.23
N HIS A 13 -32.06 -7.70 43.08
CA HIS A 13 -31.01 -6.73 42.72
C HIS A 13 -30.99 -6.49 41.21
N THR A 14 -31.78 -5.52 40.76
CA THR A 14 -31.62 -4.91 39.43
C THR A 14 -30.35 -4.04 39.43
N ASN A 15 -29.21 -4.63 39.06
CA ASN A 15 -27.99 -3.91 38.75
C ASN A 15 -28.19 -3.11 37.46
N ASN A 16 -28.57 -1.86 37.64
CA ASN A 16 -28.61 -0.85 36.59
C ASN A 16 -27.18 -0.34 36.38
N GLU A 17 -26.35 -1.13 35.69
CA GLU A 17 -25.05 -0.69 35.18
C GLU A 17 -25.32 0.39 34.13
N LYS A 18 -25.22 1.65 34.56
CA LYS A 18 -25.00 2.78 33.66
C LYS A 18 -23.78 2.47 32.82
N SER A 19 -23.99 1.97 31.61
CA SER A 19 -22.97 1.90 30.58
C SER A 19 -22.55 3.33 30.28
N GLU A 20 -21.42 3.75 30.85
CA GLU A 20 -20.77 4.99 30.44
C GLU A 20 -20.52 4.92 28.93
N PRO A 21 -20.90 5.95 28.16
CA PRO A 21 -20.64 5.97 26.74
C PRO A 21 -19.13 5.90 26.55
N SER A 22 -18.67 4.74 26.06
CA SER A 22 -17.28 4.44 25.76
C SER A 22 -16.65 5.59 24.97
N THR A 23 -15.83 6.40 25.66
CA THR A 23 -15.04 7.53 25.12
C THR A 23 -13.94 7.06 24.15
N VAL A 24 -13.97 5.80 23.71
CA VAL A 24 -12.97 5.17 22.83
C VAL A 24 -13.15 5.59 21.37
N HIS A 25 -14.28 6.18 20.98
CA HIS A 25 -14.53 6.50 19.57
C HIS A 25 -13.86 7.77 19.04
N ALA A 26 -13.42 8.71 19.89
CA ALA A 26 -12.86 9.98 19.42
C ALA A 26 -11.39 9.88 18.96
N SER A 27 -10.58 8.95 19.49
CA SER A 27 -9.18 8.80 19.06
C SER A 27 -9.07 8.09 17.70
N TYR A 28 -10.01 7.21 17.37
CA TYR A 28 -9.92 6.34 16.18
C TYR A 28 -10.18 7.07 14.85
N VAL A 29 -10.95 8.17 14.86
CA VAL A 29 -11.27 8.94 13.64
C VAL A 29 -10.06 9.77 13.18
N GLY A 30 -9.18 10.17 14.10
CA GLY A 30 -7.92 10.86 13.76
C GLY A 30 -6.92 9.94 13.03
N GLU A 31 -6.80 8.69 13.47
CA GLU A 31 -5.86 7.71 12.90
C GLU A 31 -6.19 7.26 11.47
N MET A 32 -7.40 7.53 10.96
CA MET A 32 -7.77 7.16 9.59
C MET A 32 -7.24 8.14 8.53
N LEU A 33 -6.86 9.37 8.91
CA LEU A 33 -6.47 10.43 7.97
C LEU A 33 -4.96 10.64 7.85
N HIS A 34 -4.18 9.86 8.58
CA HIS A 34 -2.74 9.97 8.60
C HIS A 34 -2.14 9.08 7.51
N GLY A 35 -1.33 9.66 6.62
CA GLY A 35 -0.59 8.88 5.62
C GLY A 35 0.56 8.06 6.24
N PRO A 36 1.24 7.18 5.46
CA PRO A 36 2.22 6.22 5.97
C PRO A 36 3.38 6.84 6.75
N ARG A 37 3.70 8.11 6.46
CA ARG A 37 4.83 8.87 7.02
C ARG A 37 4.47 9.75 8.22
N TRP A 38 3.29 9.60 8.80
CA TRP A 38 2.78 10.55 9.79
C TRP A 38 3.67 10.65 11.04
N ARG A 39 4.23 9.53 11.53
CA ARG A 39 5.14 9.52 12.68
C ARG A 39 6.40 10.33 12.40
N TRP A 40 7.02 10.15 11.23
CA TRP A 40 8.17 10.96 10.81
C TRP A 40 7.85 12.46 10.75
N VAL A 41 6.73 12.83 10.15
CA VAL A 41 6.29 14.24 10.05
C VAL A 41 6.06 14.83 11.44
N ARG A 42 5.45 14.05 12.34
CA ARG A 42 5.18 14.45 13.72
C ARG A 42 6.47 14.59 14.53
N ALA A 43 7.36 13.60 14.48
CA ALA A 43 8.65 13.60 15.14
C ALA A 43 9.50 14.81 14.72
N ASN A 44 9.53 15.14 13.42
CA ASN A 44 10.20 16.35 12.92
C ASN A 44 9.64 17.65 13.50
N ARG A 45 8.31 17.73 13.65
CA ARG A 45 7.65 18.91 14.24
C ARG A 45 8.02 19.06 15.71
N LEU A 46 8.00 17.96 16.47
CA LEU A 46 8.39 17.94 17.88
C LEU A 46 9.86 18.31 18.06
N ALA A 47 10.75 17.74 17.26
CA ALA A 47 12.18 18.00 17.31
C ALA A 47 12.52 19.48 17.08
N ARG A 48 11.70 20.22 16.30
CA ARG A 48 11.89 21.65 16.02
C ARG A 48 11.39 22.58 17.13
N LYS A 49 10.36 22.20 17.89
CA LYS A 49 9.63 23.15 18.74
C LYS A 49 10.28 23.46 20.08
N LEU A 50 11.32 22.75 20.53
CA LEU A 50 11.97 22.83 21.87
C LEU A 50 11.02 22.67 23.09
N GLU A 51 9.71 22.87 22.91
CA GLU A 51 8.67 22.66 23.89
C GLU A 51 7.88 21.38 23.52
N MET A 52 8.17 20.29 24.23
CA MET A 52 7.47 18.99 24.11
C MET A 52 6.06 19.02 24.74
N LYS A 53 5.47 20.20 24.98
CA LYS A 53 4.11 20.32 25.50
C LYS A 53 3.12 20.24 24.35
N SER A 54 2.94 19.02 23.84
CA SER A 54 1.77 18.68 23.06
C SER A 54 0.66 18.26 24.01
N ASP A 55 -0.51 18.91 23.92
CA ASP A 55 -1.74 18.44 24.60
C ASP A 55 -2.25 17.11 24.01
N LEU A 56 -1.75 16.71 22.84
CA LEU A 56 -1.96 15.39 22.26
C LEU A 56 -0.93 14.42 22.86
N GLN A 57 -1.41 13.30 23.40
CA GLN A 57 -0.58 12.16 23.79
C GLN A 57 0.09 11.57 22.55
N ASP A 58 1.30 12.05 22.24
CA ASP A 58 2.17 11.43 21.24
C ASP A 58 2.62 10.05 21.76
N ASP A 59 2.72 9.07 20.87
CA ASP A 59 3.20 7.73 21.23
C ASP A 59 4.71 7.74 21.57
N GLU A 60 5.13 6.77 22.38
CA GLU A 60 6.52 6.66 22.85
C GLU A 60 7.53 6.52 21.71
N PHE A 61 7.15 5.85 20.62
CA PHE A 61 8.00 5.67 19.45
C PHE A 61 8.25 7.00 18.73
N THR A 62 7.20 7.78 18.48
CA THR A 62 7.29 9.13 17.90
C THR A 62 8.12 10.07 18.77
N LEU A 63 7.96 10.01 20.10
CA LEU A 63 8.79 10.79 21.04
C LEU A 63 10.26 10.37 21.00
N SER A 64 10.54 9.08 20.92
CA SER A 64 11.90 8.54 20.80
C SER A 64 12.58 9.00 19.50
N ALA A 65 11.87 8.94 18.37
CA ALA A 65 12.34 9.47 17.09
C ALA A 65 12.60 10.99 17.15
N ALA A 66 11.74 11.76 17.84
CA ALA A 66 11.95 13.20 18.01
C ALA A 66 13.20 13.53 18.84
N ARG A 67 13.47 12.78 19.93
CA ARG A 67 14.70 12.92 20.72
C ARG A 67 15.93 12.59 19.90
N TRP A 68 15.89 11.48 19.15
CA TRP A 68 16.98 11.09 18.25
C TRP A 68 17.28 12.21 17.24
N LEU A 69 16.25 12.79 16.61
CA LEU A 69 16.40 13.92 15.68
C LEU A 69 17.01 15.18 16.32
N GLN A 70 16.75 15.44 17.61
CA GLN A 70 17.37 16.56 18.32
C GLN A 70 18.85 16.27 18.56
N THR A 71 19.19 15.10 19.10
CA THR A 71 20.59 14.73 19.38
C THR A 71 21.45 14.66 18.13
N SER A 72 20.90 14.21 17.00
CA SER A 72 21.63 14.12 15.73
C SER A 72 21.97 15.50 15.15
N LYS A 73 21.16 16.54 15.42
CA LYS A 73 21.43 17.91 14.97
C LYS A 73 22.56 18.58 15.73
N ASP A 74 22.70 18.24 17.01
CA ASP A 74 23.73 18.83 17.88
C ASP A 74 25.12 18.24 17.60
N GLY A 75 25.26 17.34 16.62
CA GLY A 75 26.53 16.66 16.29
C GLY A 75 27.01 15.68 17.37
N HIS A 76 26.25 15.54 18.46
CA HIS A 76 26.54 14.65 19.57
C HIS A 76 25.71 13.38 19.44
N VAL A 77 26.00 12.59 18.41
CA VAL A 77 25.51 11.20 18.36
C VAL A 77 26.30 10.41 19.40
N THR A 78 25.86 10.49 20.65
CA THR A 78 26.38 9.57 21.66
C THR A 78 25.77 8.20 21.36
N HIS A 79 26.61 7.26 20.91
CA HIS A 79 26.26 5.84 20.72
C HIS A 79 25.78 5.14 22.01
N ARG A 80 25.51 5.88 23.08
CA ARG A 80 25.24 5.38 24.43
C ARG A 80 23.76 5.20 24.73
N HIS A 81 22.88 5.58 23.83
CA HIS A 81 21.50 5.14 23.92
C HIS A 81 21.38 3.78 23.24
N THR A 82 21.33 2.73 24.06
CA THR A 82 20.81 1.40 23.72
C THR A 82 19.36 1.54 23.28
N THR A 83 19.18 2.09 22.08
CA THR A 83 17.86 2.31 21.51
C THR A 83 17.46 0.99 20.91
N GLU A 84 16.30 0.50 21.34
CA GLU A 84 15.59 -0.64 20.76
C GLU A 84 15.32 -0.43 19.25
N HIS A 85 15.48 0.80 18.77
CA HIS A 85 15.19 1.22 17.40
C HIS A 85 16.47 1.69 16.69
N ASP A 86 16.68 1.19 15.48
CA ASP A 86 17.77 1.59 14.59
C ASP A 86 17.32 2.74 13.68
N PHE A 87 17.22 3.94 14.26
CA PHE A 87 16.79 5.14 13.52
C PHE A 87 17.76 5.52 12.39
N THR A 88 19.06 5.25 12.56
CA THR A 88 20.07 5.53 11.53
C THR A 88 19.85 4.65 10.31
N GLY A 89 19.74 3.33 10.49
CA GLY A 89 19.44 2.40 9.40
C GLY A 89 18.09 2.66 8.74
N ALA A 90 17.07 3.06 9.52
CA ALA A 90 15.78 3.45 8.97
C ALA A 90 15.86 4.70 8.06
N VAL A 91 16.68 5.69 8.43
CA VAL A 91 16.92 6.88 7.60
C VAL A 91 17.71 6.51 6.34
N GLU A 92 18.70 5.61 6.43
CA GLU A 92 19.44 5.11 5.27
C GLU A 92 18.50 4.44 4.25
N ILE A 93 17.58 3.58 4.71
CA ILE A 93 16.54 2.99 3.86
C ILE A 93 15.69 4.11 3.23
N HIS A 94 15.29 5.12 4.01
CA HIS A 94 14.43 6.19 3.52
C HIS A 94 15.10 7.07 2.43
N GLU A 95 16.38 7.37 2.59
CA GLU A 95 17.15 8.26 1.71
C GLU A 95 17.57 7.55 0.41
N ASN A 96 17.76 6.23 0.44
CA ASN A 96 18.06 5.44 -0.75
C ASN A 96 16.77 4.98 -1.46
N ALA A 97 16.43 5.64 -2.58
CA ALA A 97 15.17 5.39 -3.29
C ALA A 97 14.97 3.94 -3.78
N GLU A 98 16.06 3.28 -4.20
CA GLU A 98 16.01 1.88 -4.66
C GLU A 98 15.81 0.92 -3.48
N LEU A 99 16.60 1.08 -2.42
CA LEU A 99 16.46 0.28 -1.21
C LEU A 99 15.08 0.47 -0.58
N ARG A 100 14.58 1.71 -0.56
CA ARG A 100 13.22 2.04 -0.12
C ARG A 100 12.16 1.28 -0.89
N LEU A 101 12.20 1.34 -2.23
CA LEU A 101 11.26 0.63 -3.10
C LEU A 101 11.29 -0.88 -2.82
N GLN A 102 12.48 -1.47 -2.68
CA GLN A 102 12.62 -2.89 -2.35
C GLN A 102 11.95 -3.25 -1.02
N VAL A 103 12.19 -2.48 0.04
CA VAL A 103 11.60 -2.72 1.36
C VAL A 103 10.06 -2.54 1.32
N GLU A 104 9.57 -1.44 0.75
CA GLU A 104 8.13 -1.16 0.64
C GLU A 104 7.39 -2.23 -0.18
N ALA A 105 7.94 -2.64 -1.33
CA ALA A 105 7.34 -3.68 -2.19
C ALA A 105 7.26 -5.04 -1.48
N ARG A 106 8.33 -5.46 -0.82
CA ARG A 106 8.36 -6.73 -0.07
C ARG A 106 7.42 -6.71 1.14
N LEU A 107 7.30 -5.56 1.81
CA LEU A 107 6.32 -5.40 2.89
C LEU A 107 4.88 -5.52 2.38
N LEU A 108 4.55 -4.84 1.28
CA LEU A 108 3.21 -4.87 0.70
C LEU A 108 2.83 -6.26 0.17
N SER A 109 3.81 -7.03 -0.30
CA SER A 109 3.64 -8.44 -0.65
C SER A 109 3.58 -9.38 0.55
N LYS A 110 3.54 -8.84 1.77
CA LYS A 110 3.38 -9.57 3.05
C LYS A 110 4.54 -10.51 3.38
N GLN A 111 5.75 -10.20 2.92
CA GLN A 111 6.95 -10.93 3.35
C GLN A 111 7.28 -10.61 4.82
N PRO A 112 7.81 -11.57 5.59
CA PRO A 112 8.21 -11.32 6.98
C PRO A 112 9.45 -10.41 7.05
N THR A 113 9.54 -9.59 8.08
CA THR A 113 10.57 -8.55 8.23
C THR A 113 11.99 -9.10 8.14
N GLU A 114 12.24 -10.28 8.71
CA GLU A 114 13.54 -10.95 8.68
C GLU A 114 13.97 -11.32 7.25
N ARG A 115 13.00 -11.75 6.43
CA ARG A 115 13.22 -12.06 5.01
C ARG A 115 13.51 -10.78 4.22
N ILE A 116 12.75 -9.72 4.48
CA ILE A 116 12.97 -8.41 3.85
C ILE A 116 14.39 -7.91 4.16
N ALA A 117 14.79 -7.99 5.43
CA ALA A 117 16.11 -7.58 5.89
C ALA A 117 17.23 -8.35 5.18
N ALA A 118 17.11 -9.68 5.09
CA ALA A 118 18.06 -10.53 4.39
C ALA A 118 18.17 -10.21 2.89
N LEU A 119 17.03 -10.08 2.19
CA LEU A 119 17.01 -9.79 0.75
C LEU A 119 17.47 -8.37 0.40
N SER A 120 17.29 -7.44 1.31
CA SER A 120 17.69 -6.03 1.14
C SER A 120 19.06 -5.71 1.75
N ASN A 121 19.76 -6.71 2.32
CA ASN A 121 21.07 -6.58 2.98
C ASN A 121 21.11 -5.46 4.06
N VAL A 122 20.10 -5.42 4.92
CA VAL A 122 19.98 -4.46 6.04
C VAL A 122 19.63 -5.21 7.33
N SER A 123 19.75 -4.54 8.49
CA SER A 123 19.35 -5.14 9.77
C SER A 123 17.82 -5.26 9.87
N SER A 124 17.31 -6.31 10.53
CA SER A 124 15.87 -6.45 10.80
C SER A 124 15.35 -5.28 11.62
N HIS A 125 16.11 -4.81 12.62
CA HIS A 125 15.76 -3.64 13.43
C HIS A 125 15.64 -2.36 12.61
N ALA A 126 16.49 -2.14 11.59
CA ALA A 126 16.36 -1.00 10.68
C ALA A 126 15.07 -1.09 9.87
N VAL A 127 14.72 -2.27 9.37
CA VAL A 127 13.46 -2.49 8.62
C VAL A 127 12.24 -2.26 9.52
N GLU A 128 12.21 -2.83 10.73
CA GLU A 128 11.12 -2.62 11.70
C GLU A 128 10.96 -1.14 12.05
N THR A 129 12.07 -0.45 12.32
CA THR A 129 12.09 0.98 12.64
C THR A 129 11.62 1.80 11.43
N TYR A 130 12.05 1.44 10.23
CA TYR A 130 11.63 2.07 8.98
C TYR A 130 10.11 1.91 8.75
N ILE A 131 9.57 0.71 8.92
CA ILE A 131 8.13 0.45 8.78
C ILE A 131 7.35 1.33 9.75
N GLN A 132 7.72 1.33 11.04
CA GLN A 132 6.99 2.11 12.04
C GLN A 132 7.10 3.63 11.82
N LEU A 133 8.25 4.12 11.35
CA LEU A 133 8.54 5.55 11.27
C LEU A 133 8.11 6.19 9.94
N PHE A 134 8.36 5.51 8.82
CA PHE A 134 8.20 6.03 7.47
C PHE A 134 7.09 5.34 6.67
N PHE A 135 6.67 4.13 7.05
CA PHE A 135 5.76 3.35 6.24
C PHE A 135 4.76 2.57 7.10
N ASP A 136 4.07 3.28 7.99
CA ASP A 136 3.16 2.72 9.00
C ASP A 136 1.86 2.25 8.35
N VAL A 137 1.93 1.08 7.70
CA VAL A 137 0.82 0.50 6.90
C VAL A 137 0.32 -0.84 7.45
N ILE A 138 1.03 -1.48 8.39
CA ILE A 138 0.73 -2.83 8.89
C ILE A 138 -0.72 -2.96 9.35
N GLY A 139 -1.18 -2.06 10.22
CA GLY A 139 -2.57 -2.05 10.71
C GLY A 139 -3.61 -1.73 9.64
N LYS A 140 -3.19 -1.26 8.46
CA LYS A 140 -4.05 -0.85 7.33
C LYS A 140 -3.88 -1.75 6.10
N MET A 141 -3.10 -2.82 6.16
CA MET A 141 -2.81 -3.71 5.02
C MET A 141 -4.07 -4.32 4.38
N ASN A 142 -5.15 -4.50 5.15
CA ASN A 142 -6.42 -5.01 4.64
C ASN A 142 -7.40 -3.91 4.17
N ALA A 143 -7.10 -2.63 4.45
CA ALA A 143 -7.91 -1.50 4.02
C ALA A 143 -7.54 -1.10 2.58
N ARG A 144 -8.01 -1.88 1.60
CA ARG A 144 -7.65 -1.74 0.16
C ARG A 144 -7.76 -0.31 -0.36
N SER A 145 -8.86 0.38 -0.08
CA SER A 145 -9.07 1.78 -0.51
C SER A 145 -8.11 2.75 0.16
N TRP A 146 -7.70 2.48 1.41
CA TRP A 146 -6.71 3.28 2.11
C TRP A 146 -5.32 3.08 1.49
N ILE A 147 -4.91 1.83 1.27
CA ILE A 147 -3.64 1.51 0.61
C ILE A 147 -3.58 2.14 -0.79
N ALA A 148 -4.66 2.01 -1.58
CA ALA A 148 -4.71 2.64 -2.90
C ALA A 148 -4.48 4.15 -2.82
N SER A 149 -5.26 4.85 -2.00
CA SER A 149 -5.22 6.31 -1.90
C SER A 149 -3.98 6.90 -1.21
N HIS A 150 -3.29 6.12 -0.37
CA HIS A 150 -2.18 6.62 0.44
C HIS A 150 -0.81 6.06 0.07
N VAL A 151 -0.76 4.95 -0.66
CA VAL A 151 0.49 4.26 -1.03
C VAL A 151 0.70 4.26 -2.55
N PHE A 152 -0.34 4.02 -3.34
CA PHE A 152 -0.21 3.93 -4.81
C PHE A 152 -0.46 5.27 -5.51
N ASP A 153 -1.43 6.04 -5.02
CA ASP A 153 -1.83 7.27 -5.67
C ASP A 153 -0.80 8.37 -5.37
N GLY A 154 -0.18 8.90 -6.44
CA GLY A 154 0.59 10.13 -6.37
C GLY A 154 -0.30 11.24 -5.82
N HIS A 155 0.11 11.86 -4.72
CA HIS A 155 -0.63 12.98 -4.17
C HIS A 155 -0.79 14.07 -5.24
N ASN A 156 -1.99 14.62 -5.40
CA ASN A 156 -2.31 15.75 -6.28
C ASN A 156 -2.38 15.48 -7.80
N GLY A 157 -2.72 14.25 -8.22
CA GLY A 157 -2.95 13.95 -9.64
C GLY A 157 -1.65 13.89 -10.46
N GLU A 158 -0.53 13.65 -9.79
CA GLU A 158 0.72 13.32 -10.46
C GLU A 158 0.56 12.02 -11.29
N PRO A 159 1.24 11.92 -12.44
CA PRO A 159 1.23 10.71 -13.24
C PRO A 159 1.69 9.50 -12.42
N VAL A 160 1.08 8.35 -12.71
CA VAL A 160 1.43 7.07 -12.06
C VAL A 160 2.91 6.80 -12.28
N SER A 161 3.66 6.76 -11.18
CA SER A 161 5.10 6.49 -11.21
C SER A 161 5.37 4.99 -11.32
N LEU A 162 6.53 4.61 -11.87
CA LEU A 162 6.98 3.21 -11.93
C LEU A 162 6.99 2.55 -10.55
N THR A 163 7.42 3.29 -9.53
CA THR A 163 7.35 2.89 -8.12
C THR A 163 5.92 2.46 -7.74
N SER A 164 4.92 3.27 -8.07
CA SER A 164 3.52 2.99 -7.72
C SER A 164 3.00 1.72 -8.39
N VAL A 165 3.36 1.50 -9.67
CA VAL A 165 3.02 0.27 -10.41
C VAL A 165 3.63 -0.96 -9.73
N ILE A 166 4.90 -0.89 -9.34
CA ILE A 166 5.60 -2.00 -8.67
C ILE A 166 4.95 -2.28 -7.30
N LEU A 167 4.69 -1.25 -6.50
CA LEU A 167 4.05 -1.40 -5.19
C LEU A 167 2.65 -2.00 -5.31
N GLN A 168 1.87 -1.54 -6.29
CA GLN A 168 0.51 -2.04 -6.54
C GLN A 168 0.50 -3.51 -6.97
N ASN A 169 1.38 -3.89 -7.90
CA ASN A 169 1.48 -5.29 -8.36
C ASN A 169 2.04 -6.20 -7.27
N SER A 170 3.00 -5.72 -6.47
CA SER A 170 3.52 -6.46 -5.31
C SER A 170 2.43 -6.71 -4.26
N TYR A 171 1.59 -5.71 -3.98
CA TYR A 171 0.46 -5.84 -3.04
C TYR A 171 -0.58 -6.86 -3.50
N ARG A 172 -0.90 -6.88 -4.80
CA ARG A 172 -1.93 -7.77 -5.38
C ARG A 172 -1.42 -9.19 -5.62
N GLY A 173 -0.20 -9.32 -6.15
CA GLY A 173 0.38 -10.58 -6.61
C GLY A 173 1.23 -11.31 -5.57
N GLY A 174 1.52 -10.69 -4.43
CA GLY A 174 2.30 -11.31 -3.36
C GLY A 174 3.80 -11.45 -3.69
N PRO A 175 4.54 -12.27 -2.92
CA PRO A 175 6.01 -12.26 -2.93
C PRO A 175 6.64 -12.62 -4.29
N ILE A 176 6.04 -13.56 -5.02
CA ILE A 176 6.57 -14.02 -6.32
C ILE A 176 6.52 -12.88 -7.34
N VAL A 177 5.37 -12.20 -7.44
CA VAL A 177 5.21 -11.05 -8.34
C VAL A 177 6.14 -9.90 -7.89
N CYS A 178 6.22 -9.64 -6.59
CA CYS A 178 7.14 -8.63 -6.05
C CYS A 178 8.59 -8.85 -6.53
N GLU A 179 9.16 -10.04 -6.33
CA GLU A 179 10.55 -10.30 -6.73
C GLU A 179 10.71 -10.23 -8.25
N HIS A 180 9.74 -10.69 -9.03
CA HIS A 180 9.76 -10.55 -10.48
C HIS A 180 9.90 -9.09 -10.93
N TYR A 181 9.09 -8.18 -10.37
CA TYR A 181 9.20 -6.76 -10.68
C TYR A 181 10.53 -6.17 -10.19
N LEU A 182 10.99 -6.50 -8.98
CA LEU A 182 12.24 -5.97 -8.42
C LEU A 182 13.50 -6.42 -9.19
N VAL A 183 13.49 -7.61 -9.79
CA VAL A 183 14.61 -8.07 -10.64
C VAL A 183 14.68 -7.30 -11.96
N HIS A 184 13.54 -6.84 -12.48
CA HIS A 184 13.44 -6.34 -13.84
C HIS A 184 13.20 -4.83 -13.97
N TYR A 185 12.78 -4.13 -12.91
CA TYR A 185 12.40 -2.71 -13.02
C TYR A 185 13.54 -1.80 -13.50
N ARG A 186 14.80 -2.15 -13.22
CA ARG A 186 15.98 -1.40 -13.67
C ARG A 186 16.13 -1.36 -15.20
N PHE A 187 15.46 -2.25 -15.92
CA PHE A 187 15.49 -2.31 -17.38
C PHE A 187 14.32 -1.55 -18.03
N VAL A 188 13.28 -1.21 -17.25
CA VAL A 188 12.09 -0.53 -17.77
C VAL A 188 12.45 0.91 -18.17
N GLY A 189 12.14 1.29 -19.41
CA GLY A 189 12.32 2.65 -19.91
C GLY A 189 13.73 2.99 -20.40
N VAL A 190 14.66 2.03 -20.40
CA VAL A 190 16.05 2.25 -20.88
C VAL A 190 16.15 2.18 -22.42
N GLY A 191 15.09 1.76 -23.11
CA GLY A 191 15.07 1.65 -24.58
C GLY A 191 15.99 0.55 -25.11
N ILE A 192 16.35 -0.42 -24.26
CA ILE A 192 17.14 -1.58 -24.64
C ILE A 192 16.23 -2.54 -25.40
N HIS A 193 16.66 -2.99 -26.57
CA HIS A 193 15.96 -4.03 -27.30
C HIS A 193 16.12 -5.37 -26.55
N HIS A 194 15.03 -5.89 -26.00
CA HIS A 194 15.02 -7.20 -25.35
C HIS A 194 14.90 -8.32 -26.38
N ASP A 195 15.65 -9.40 -26.20
CA ASP A 195 15.55 -10.58 -27.06
C ASP A 195 14.30 -11.41 -26.72
N MET A 196 13.23 -11.22 -27.50
CA MET A 196 11.94 -11.91 -27.36
C MET A 196 12.00 -13.43 -27.58
N SER A 197 13.10 -13.95 -28.12
CA SER A 197 13.30 -15.41 -28.21
C SER A 197 13.58 -16.03 -26.84
N THR A 198 14.14 -15.24 -25.91
CA THR A 198 14.42 -15.67 -24.53
C THR A 198 13.24 -15.42 -23.60
N GLU A 199 13.11 -16.23 -22.55
CA GLU A 199 12.09 -16.05 -21.52
C GLU A 199 12.27 -14.72 -20.77
N VAL A 200 13.50 -14.39 -20.41
CA VAL A 200 13.85 -13.14 -19.73
C VAL A 200 13.49 -11.92 -20.58
N GLY A 201 13.73 -11.98 -21.90
CA GLY A 201 13.37 -10.88 -22.81
C GLY A 201 11.87 -10.68 -22.92
N ARG A 202 11.08 -11.76 -23.01
CA ARG A 202 9.61 -11.67 -23.00
C ARG A 202 9.07 -11.08 -21.70
N GLN A 203 9.60 -11.53 -20.56
CA GLN A 203 9.24 -11.02 -19.25
C GLN A 203 9.51 -9.51 -19.10
N ARG A 204 10.67 -9.04 -19.57
CA ARG A 204 11.00 -7.61 -19.55
C ARG A 204 10.09 -6.79 -20.44
N VAL A 205 9.76 -7.28 -21.64
CA VAL A 205 8.79 -6.60 -22.53
C VAL A 205 7.40 -6.59 -21.92
N GLN A 206 6.95 -7.67 -21.29
CA GLN A 206 5.68 -7.69 -20.58
C GLN A 206 5.62 -6.59 -19.51
N LEU A 207 6.68 -6.44 -18.71
CA LEU A 207 6.75 -5.38 -17.69
C LEU A 207 6.74 -3.97 -18.29
N GLU A 208 7.40 -3.76 -19.43
CA GLU A 208 7.33 -2.48 -20.15
C GLU A 208 5.92 -2.20 -20.68
N LEU A 209 5.23 -3.21 -21.19
CA LEU A 209 3.83 -3.10 -21.65
C LEU A 209 2.88 -2.83 -20.50
N ASP A 210 3.04 -3.53 -19.36
CA ASP A 210 2.27 -3.26 -18.14
C ASP A 210 2.44 -1.80 -17.75
N PHE A 211 3.69 -1.30 -17.68
CA PHE A 211 3.97 0.09 -17.35
C PHE A 211 3.34 1.08 -18.34
N GLN A 212 3.39 0.79 -19.64
CA GLN A 212 2.73 1.61 -20.66
C GLN A 212 1.21 1.62 -20.52
N SER A 213 0.60 0.51 -20.08
CA SER A 213 -0.85 0.43 -19.83
C SER A 213 -1.28 1.23 -18.58
N PHE A 214 -0.39 1.37 -17.60
CA PHE A 214 -0.63 2.12 -16.37
C PHE A 214 -0.43 3.63 -16.53
N GLN A 215 0.30 4.07 -17.55
CA GLN A 215 0.25 5.45 -17.97
C GLN A 215 -1.18 5.66 -18.50
N PRO A 216 -2.05 6.45 -17.82
CA PRO A 216 -3.28 6.87 -18.48
C PRO A 216 -2.86 7.49 -19.81
N MET A 217 -3.73 7.46 -20.83
CA MET A 217 -3.48 8.13 -22.12
C MET A 217 -3.36 9.67 -21.96
N GLN A 218 -2.47 10.16 -21.10
CA GLN A 218 -2.13 11.56 -20.86
C GLN A 218 -1.43 12.18 -22.09
N ASN A 219 -1.07 11.34 -23.06
CA ASN A 219 -0.64 11.76 -24.40
C ASN A 219 -1.79 11.96 -25.39
N LEU A 220 -3.05 11.69 -25.03
CA LEU A 220 -4.14 12.36 -25.72
C LEU A 220 -4.15 13.79 -25.19
N SER A 221 -3.43 14.68 -25.89
CA SER A 221 -3.54 16.11 -25.66
C SER A 221 -5.03 16.48 -25.59
N LEU A 222 -5.39 17.50 -24.81
CA LEU A 222 -6.76 18.04 -24.80
C LEU A 222 -7.30 18.30 -26.22
N ARG A 223 -6.41 18.53 -27.20
CA ARG A 223 -6.75 18.61 -28.64
C ARG A 223 -7.15 17.27 -29.26
N GLN A 224 -6.49 16.16 -28.93
CA GLN A 224 -6.88 14.83 -29.39
C GLN A 224 -8.16 14.33 -28.72
N VAL A 225 -8.35 14.62 -27.44
CA VAL A 225 -9.63 14.36 -26.75
C VAL A 225 -10.74 15.22 -27.37
N SER A 226 -10.49 16.50 -27.64
CA SER A 226 -11.43 17.37 -28.35
C SER A 226 -11.68 16.94 -29.80
N ALA A 227 -10.67 16.40 -30.50
CA ALA A 227 -10.82 15.89 -31.86
C ALA A 227 -11.65 14.60 -31.90
N LEU A 228 -11.48 13.71 -30.92
CA LEU A 228 -12.36 12.54 -30.75
C LEU A 228 -13.80 12.96 -30.41
N HIS A 229 -13.96 14.03 -29.63
CA HIS A 229 -15.28 14.58 -29.32
C HIS A 229 -15.91 15.33 -30.52
N GLN A 230 -15.10 15.92 -31.40
CA GLN A 230 -15.53 16.57 -32.65
C GLN A 230 -15.90 15.55 -33.73
N LEU A 231 -15.14 14.45 -33.83
CA LEU A 231 -15.48 13.33 -34.71
C LEU A 231 -16.77 12.61 -34.30
N GLY A 232 -17.18 12.73 -33.03
CA GLY A 232 -18.50 12.29 -32.55
C GLY A 232 -19.64 13.32 -32.72
N SER A 233 -19.32 14.58 -33.05
CA SER A 233 -20.33 15.64 -33.25
C SER A 233 -20.61 15.96 -34.71
N ASP A 234 -19.80 15.45 -35.64
CA ASP A 234 -19.96 15.63 -37.09
C ASP A 234 -20.73 14.49 -37.78
N GLU A 235 -21.58 13.76 -37.05
CA GLU A 235 -22.73 13.11 -37.69
C GLU A 235 -23.81 14.17 -37.98
N GLU A 236 -23.53 15.04 -38.96
CA GLU A 236 -24.56 15.52 -39.88
C GLU A 236 -25.05 14.33 -40.71
N PHE A 237 -25.78 13.43 -40.03
CA PHE A 237 -26.59 12.42 -40.67
C PHE A 237 -27.73 13.16 -41.37
N SER A 238 -27.52 13.43 -42.66
CA SER A 238 -28.59 13.77 -43.58
C SER A 238 -29.74 12.79 -43.38
N ARG A 239 -30.87 13.34 -42.92
CA ARG A 239 -32.16 12.67 -42.74
C ARG A 239 -32.47 11.73 -43.92
N PRO A 240 -33.03 10.56 -43.63
CA PRO A 240 -34.30 10.25 -44.24
C PRO A 240 -35.39 10.10 -43.17
N THR A 241 -36.47 10.83 -43.44
CA THR A 241 -37.87 10.57 -43.07
C THR A 241 -38.18 9.32 -42.23
N THR A 242 -38.81 9.60 -41.08
CA THR A 242 -39.97 8.87 -40.51
C THR A 242 -39.74 7.42 -40.09
N GLY A 243 -39.33 7.24 -38.83
CA GLY A 243 -39.43 5.97 -38.13
C GLY A 243 -38.78 6.08 -36.76
N GLY A 244 -39.58 6.25 -35.71
CA GLY A 244 -39.07 6.43 -34.35
C GLY A 244 -38.33 5.19 -33.85
N LEU A 245 -37.10 5.38 -33.39
CA LEU A 245 -36.36 4.44 -32.55
C LEU A 245 -35.57 5.25 -31.52
N ARG A 246 -35.92 5.04 -30.26
CA ARG A 246 -35.19 5.53 -29.09
C ARG A 246 -33.81 4.88 -29.10
N PHE A 247 -32.75 5.67 -29.00
CA PHE A 247 -31.44 5.16 -28.60
C PHE A 247 -31.48 4.88 -27.11
N GLU A 248 -31.76 3.63 -26.76
CA GLU A 248 -31.33 3.06 -25.48
C GLU A 248 -29.81 3.05 -25.48
N THR A 249 -29.21 3.66 -24.47
CA THR A 249 -27.80 3.45 -24.14
C THR A 249 -27.68 1.94 -23.92
N ASP A 250 -26.86 1.27 -24.71
CA ASP A 250 -26.79 -0.18 -24.72
C ASP A 250 -26.18 -0.66 -23.39
N GLN A 251 -27.06 -0.88 -22.41
CA GLN A 251 -26.78 -1.39 -21.06
C GLN A 251 -25.93 -2.66 -21.15
N ARG A 252 -26.00 -3.38 -22.26
CA ARG A 252 -25.19 -4.54 -22.60
C ARG A 252 -23.68 -4.27 -22.63
N VAL A 253 -23.23 -3.09 -23.07
CA VAL A 253 -21.79 -2.73 -23.07
C VAL A 253 -21.29 -2.45 -21.66
N LEU A 254 -22.12 -1.80 -20.83
CA LEU A 254 -21.80 -1.57 -19.42
C LEU A 254 -21.86 -2.87 -18.60
N ASP A 255 -22.80 -3.76 -18.93
CA ASP A 255 -22.92 -5.09 -18.31
C ASP A 255 -21.79 -6.02 -18.76
N GLU A 256 -21.32 -5.94 -20.02
CA GLU A 256 -20.14 -6.69 -20.50
C GLU A 256 -18.84 -6.21 -19.84
N LEU A 257 -18.68 -4.91 -19.60
CA LEU A 257 -17.54 -4.36 -18.85
C LEU A 257 -17.60 -4.74 -17.36
N ALA A 258 -18.79 -4.73 -16.74
CA ALA A 258 -18.97 -5.19 -15.36
C ALA A 258 -18.74 -6.71 -15.23
N HIS A 259 -19.13 -7.50 -16.23
CA HIS A 259 -18.91 -8.95 -16.28
C HIS A 259 -17.41 -9.29 -16.40
N TRP A 260 -16.63 -8.54 -17.18
CA TRP A 260 -15.17 -8.72 -17.25
C TRP A 260 -14.47 -8.45 -15.91
N VAL A 261 -14.88 -7.39 -15.19
CA VAL A 261 -14.31 -7.05 -13.88
C VAL A 261 -14.67 -8.08 -12.79
N LEU A 262 -15.82 -8.75 -12.92
CA LEU A 262 -16.25 -9.79 -11.98
C LEU A 262 -15.68 -11.18 -12.30
N HIS A 263 -15.43 -11.51 -13.57
CA HIS A 263 -14.90 -12.82 -13.97
C HIS A 263 -13.42 -13.00 -13.56
N ASP A 264 -12.63 -11.91 -13.59
CA ASP A 264 -11.24 -11.88 -13.11
C ASP A 264 -11.14 -12.13 -11.59
N HIS A 265 -12.26 -11.92 -10.87
CA HIS A 265 -12.37 -12.14 -9.42
C HIS A 265 -12.74 -13.59 -9.03
N GLN A 266 -13.27 -14.40 -9.95
CA GLN A 266 -13.65 -15.79 -9.67
C GLN A 266 -12.54 -16.81 -9.99
N GLU A 267 -11.70 -16.54 -10.99
CA GLU A 267 -10.59 -17.46 -11.32
C GLU A 267 -9.44 -17.41 -10.30
N SER A 268 -9.33 -16.33 -9.54
CA SER A 268 -8.31 -16.16 -8.48
C SER A 268 -8.66 -16.85 -7.15
N GLN A 269 -9.81 -17.53 -7.05
CA GLN A 269 -10.20 -18.31 -5.85
C GLN A 269 -10.15 -19.85 -6.04
N ILE A 270 -9.73 -20.36 -7.19
CA ILE A 270 -9.63 -21.81 -7.43
C ILE A 270 -8.16 -22.22 -7.44
N LYS A 271 -7.72 -22.82 -6.32
CA LYS A 271 -6.43 -23.50 -6.02
C LYS A 271 -5.45 -22.71 -5.13
N THR A 272 -5.72 -22.73 -3.82
CA THR A 272 -4.67 -22.70 -2.79
C THR A 272 -4.99 -23.69 -1.67
N ASP A 273 -5.34 -24.92 -2.02
CA ASP A 273 -5.26 -26.05 -1.10
C ASP A 273 -4.51 -27.16 -1.86
N ASP A 274 -3.43 -27.66 -1.24
CA ASP A 274 -2.52 -28.72 -1.70
C ASP A 274 -1.50 -28.35 -2.80
N GLY A 275 -0.34 -27.81 -2.41
CA GLY A 275 0.81 -27.74 -3.33
C GLY A 275 2.03 -26.90 -2.92
N PHE A 276 2.27 -26.62 -1.64
CA PHE A 276 3.33 -25.68 -1.24
C PHE A 276 4.74 -26.28 -1.06
N GLU A 277 4.97 -27.57 -1.31
CA GLU A 277 6.25 -28.22 -1.00
C GLU A 277 7.26 -28.40 -2.16
N GLU A 278 6.98 -27.95 -3.40
CA GLU A 278 7.86 -28.31 -4.54
C GLU A 278 8.48 -27.17 -5.37
N ILE A 279 8.29 -25.90 -5.00
CA ILE A 279 8.78 -24.76 -5.81
C ILE A 279 10.22 -24.30 -5.45
N GLU A 280 10.85 -24.85 -4.41
CA GLU A 280 12.24 -24.50 -4.05
C GLU A 280 13.31 -25.04 -5.02
N LYS A 281 12.96 -25.83 -6.06
CA LYS A 281 13.94 -26.50 -6.94
C LYS A 281 14.18 -25.83 -8.30
N CYS A 282 13.51 -24.74 -8.64
CA CYS A 282 13.58 -24.15 -9.99
C CYS A 282 14.41 -22.86 -10.11
N TRP A 283 15.08 -22.41 -9.05
CA TRP A 283 15.96 -21.24 -9.13
C TRP A 283 17.42 -21.70 -9.27
N PRO A 284 18.17 -21.23 -10.30
CA PRO A 284 19.59 -21.51 -10.40
C PRO A 284 20.33 -20.90 -9.21
N SER A 285 21.39 -21.57 -8.76
CA SER A 285 22.23 -21.09 -7.66
C SER A 285 22.83 -19.73 -8.05
N PRO A 286 23.05 -18.79 -7.12
CA PRO A 286 23.77 -17.54 -7.40
C PRO A 286 25.16 -17.75 -8.02
N GLU A 287 25.73 -18.95 -7.87
CA GLU A 287 27.00 -19.36 -8.47
C GLU A 287 26.90 -19.65 -9.98
N ASP A 288 25.70 -19.88 -10.52
CA ASP A 288 25.45 -20.20 -11.94
C ASP A 288 25.28 -18.95 -12.83
N VAL A 289 25.36 -17.75 -12.26
CA VAL A 289 25.12 -16.46 -12.94
C VAL A 289 26.39 -15.58 -12.99
N ALA A 290 27.56 -16.13 -12.66
CA ALA A 290 28.87 -15.48 -12.80
C ALA A 290 29.61 -15.96 -14.06
#